data_AF-A0A496ZIW1-F1
#
_entry.id   AF-A0A496ZIW1-F1
#
_cell.length_a   1.000
_cell.length_b   1.000
_cell.length_c   1.000
_cell.angle_alpha   90.00
_cell.angle_beta   90.00
_cell.angle_gamma   90.00
#
_symmetry.space_group_name_H-M   'P 1'
#
loop_
_entity.id
_entity.type
_entity.pdbx_description
1 polymer ?
#
loop_
_entity_poly.entity_id
_entity_poly.type
_entity_poly.pdbx_seq_one_letter_code
_entity_poly.pdbx_strand_id
1 'polypeptide(L)'
;MDSQTTVVPEEGTRPEIPIYKPVSWIKVDGDIDYDKLNALCVEAWRKLELPRILLELCANDAPKTRYVVGMRAVESAAAKLARPVRIDEAALLEIGKKIAAHTGASRVAYDISIKPPATIEFE
;
A
#
# COMPACT_ATOMS: atom_id res chain seq x y z
N MET A 1 28.84 14.84 -0.41
CA MET A 1 27.72 13.92 -0.09
C MET A 1 26.48 14.72 -0.38
N ASP A 2 25.99 14.61 -1.61
CA ASP A 2 24.89 15.44 -2.08
C ASP A 2 23.59 14.98 -1.43
N SER A 3 23.01 15.87 -0.63
CA SER A 3 21.65 15.72 -0.14
C SER A 3 20.73 15.81 -1.36
N GLN A 4 20.21 14.68 -1.82
CA GLN A 4 19.08 14.68 -2.74
C GLN A 4 17.89 15.27 -1.98
N THR A 5 17.67 16.57 -2.18
CA THR A 5 16.49 17.28 -1.70
C THR A 5 15.28 16.68 -2.41
N THR A 6 14.56 15.80 -1.73
CA THR A 6 13.27 15.32 -2.23
C THR A 6 12.32 16.50 -2.26
N VAL A 7 11.99 16.96 -3.46
CA VAL A 7 10.96 17.98 -3.66
C VAL A 7 9.63 17.31 -3.32
N VAL A 8 8.99 17.75 -2.23
CA VAL A 8 7.62 17.34 -1.91
C VAL A 8 6.71 17.95 -2.98
N PRO A 9 6.03 17.15 -3.83
CA PRO A 9 5.19 17.70 -4.87
C PRO A 9 4.00 18.46 -4.26
N GLU A 10 3.59 19.54 -4.90
CA GLU A 10 2.32 20.19 -4.59
C GLU A 10 1.17 19.19 -4.73
N GLU A 11 0.16 19.34 -3.87
CA GLU A 11 -0.98 18.44 -3.77
C GLU A 11 -1.64 18.23 -5.15
N GLY A 12 -1.46 17.03 -5.71
CA GLY A 12 -2.02 16.63 -6.99
C GLY A 12 -1.09 16.66 -8.21
N THR A 13 0.20 16.93 -8.04
CA THR A 13 1.20 16.75 -9.11
C THR A 13 2.00 15.45 -8.94
N ARG A 14 2.20 14.72 -10.04
CA ARG A 14 3.09 13.55 -10.07
C ARG A 14 4.53 14.07 -9.98
N PRO A 15 5.41 13.52 -9.14
CA PRO A 15 6.83 13.86 -9.19
C PRO A 15 7.37 13.58 -10.60
N GLU A 16 8.12 14.53 -11.19
CA GLU A 16 8.71 14.40 -12.53
C GLU A 16 9.69 13.21 -12.62
N ILE A 17 10.21 12.78 -11.47
CA ILE A 17 11.11 11.64 -11.32
C ILE A 17 10.37 10.52 -10.57
N PRO A 18 10.37 9.27 -11.07
CA PRO A 18 9.82 8.13 -10.34
C PRO A 18 10.48 7.97 -8.97
N ILE A 19 9.67 7.82 -7.92
CA ILE A 19 10.15 7.61 -6.56
C ILE A 19 10.32 6.10 -6.32
N TYR A 20 11.56 5.64 -6.24
CA TYR A 20 11.89 4.28 -5.80
C TYR A 20 12.34 4.31 -4.34
N LYS A 21 11.43 3.97 -3.42
CA LYS A 21 11.66 3.90 -1.98
C LYS A 21 11.11 2.58 -1.43
N PRO A 22 11.55 2.13 -0.24
CA PRO A 22 11.06 0.90 0.36
C PRO A 22 9.53 0.88 0.52
N VAL A 23 8.94 -0.30 0.33
CA VAL A 23 7.54 -0.56 0.65
C VAL A 23 7.44 -0.86 2.14
N SER A 24 6.62 -0.08 2.84
CA SER A 24 6.36 -0.28 4.27
C SER A 24 5.20 -1.24 4.48
N TRP A 25 5.20 -1.92 5.62
CA TRP A 25 4.25 -2.97 5.94
C TRP A 25 3.70 -2.74 7.34
N ILE A 26 2.39 -2.81 7.50
CA ILE A 26 1.71 -2.66 8.80
C ILE A 26 0.77 -3.83 9.05
N LYS A 27 0.51 -4.10 10.31
CA LYS A 27 -0.56 -4.98 10.77
C LYS A 27 -1.46 -4.16 11.69
N VAL A 28 -2.78 -4.33 11.53
CA VAL A 28 -3.77 -3.78 12.45
C VAL A 28 -4.31 -4.93 13.28
N ASP A 29 -4.26 -4.77 14.60
CA ASP A 29 -4.95 -5.66 15.53
C ASP A 29 -6.29 -5.00 15.87
N GLY A 30 -7.38 -5.57 15.37
CA GLY A 30 -8.75 -5.02 15.48
C GLY A 30 -9.26 -4.46 14.15
N ASP A 31 -10.34 -3.68 14.24
CA ASP A 31 -11.09 -3.24 13.07
C ASP A 31 -10.29 -2.28 12.15
N ILE A 32 -10.48 -2.43 10.85
CA ILE A 32 -9.86 -1.59 9.82
C ILE A 32 -10.60 -0.25 9.73
N ASP A 33 -9.94 0.81 10.23
CA ASP A 33 -10.38 2.19 10.05
C ASP A 33 -9.63 2.85 8.87
N TYR A 34 -10.27 2.87 7.70
CA TYR A 34 -9.71 3.43 6.48
C TYR A 34 -9.34 4.91 6.58
N ASP A 35 -10.01 5.69 7.41
CA ASP A 35 -9.72 7.11 7.56
C ASP A 35 -8.44 7.31 8.39
N LYS A 36 -8.25 6.53 9.45
CA LYS A 36 -6.98 6.49 10.20
C LYS A 36 -5.82 5.97 9.34
N LEU A 37 -6.06 4.93 8.54
CA LEU A 37 -5.04 4.40 7.63
C LEU A 37 -4.63 5.42 6.56
N ASN A 38 -5.58 6.16 6.02
CA ASN A 38 -5.27 7.26 5.10
C ASN A 38 -4.44 8.36 5.78
N ALA A 39 -4.80 8.76 7.00
CA ALA A 39 -4.03 9.74 7.77
C ALA A 39 -2.59 9.25 8.04
N LEU A 40 -2.44 7.96 8.37
CA LEU A 40 -1.12 7.32 8.52
C LEU A 40 -0.29 7.41 7.24
N CYS A 41 -0.86 7.08 6.08
CA CYS A 41 -0.16 7.17 4.79
C CYS A 41 0.32 8.61 4.49
N VAL A 42 -0.54 9.61 4.72
CA VAL A 42 -0.18 11.02 4.53
C VAL A 42 0.95 11.43 5.46
N GLU A 43 0.86 11.07 6.74
CA GLU A 43 1.88 11.41 7.73
C GLU A 43 3.21 10.69 7.49
N ALA A 44 3.17 9.42 7.09
CA ALA A 44 4.35 8.64 6.75
C ALA A 44 5.09 9.22 5.54
N TRP A 45 4.34 9.68 4.52
CA TRP A 45 4.95 10.41 3.41
C TRP A 45 5.57 11.73 3.88
N ARG A 46 4.81 12.55 4.60
CA ARG A 46 5.24 13.89 5.03
C ARG A 46 6.47 13.88 5.94
N LYS A 47 6.58 12.88 6.83
CA LYS A 47 7.63 12.83 7.85
C LYS A 47 8.80 11.91 7.50
N LEU A 48 8.54 10.85 6.74
CA LEU A 48 9.49 9.76 6.51
C LEU A 48 9.73 9.47 5.03
N GLU A 49 9.03 10.17 4.12
CA GLU A 49 9.08 9.93 2.67
C GLU A 49 8.79 8.47 2.29
N LEU A 50 7.88 7.81 3.02
CA LEU A 50 7.46 6.44 2.74
C LEU A 50 6.26 6.48 1.79
N PRO A 51 6.43 6.18 0.48
CA PRO A 51 5.37 6.43 -0.49
C PRO A 51 4.30 5.33 -0.49
N ARG A 52 4.66 4.11 -0.08
CA ARG A 52 3.78 2.94 -0.16
C ARG A 52 3.74 2.21 1.17
N ILE A 53 2.52 1.93 1.63
CA ILE A 53 2.24 1.15 2.83
C ILE A 53 1.27 0.03 2.47
N LEU A 54 1.62 -1.19 2.83
CA LEU A 54 0.78 -2.37 2.67
C LEU A 54 0.22 -2.79 4.03
N LEU A 55 -1.09 -3.04 4.07
CA LEU A 55 -1.80 -3.62 5.20
C LEU A 55 -1.77 -5.15 5.10
N GLU A 56 -1.18 -5.82 6.10
CA GLU A 56 -1.17 -7.27 6.18
C GLU A 56 -2.59 -7.83 6.28
N LEU A 57 -2.93 -8.73 5.36
CA LEU A 57 -4.20 -9.48 5.41
C LEU A 57 -3.99 -10.90 5.95
N CYS A 58 -2.87 -11.51 5.58
CA CYS A 58 -2.55 -12.87 5.97
C CYS A 58 -1.02 -13.07 5.99
N ALA A 59 -0.50 -13.49 7.15
CA ALA A 59 0.76 -14.20 7.24
C ALA A 59 0.45 -15.71 7.17
N ASN A 60 1.13 -16.43 6.28
CA ASN A 60 0.91 -17.86 6.10
C ASN A 60 1.91 -18.64 6.96
N ASP A 61 1.42 -19.44 7.89
CA ASP A 61 2.25 -20.20 8.84
C ASP A 61 3.02 -21.36 8.18
N ALA A 62 2.55 -21.86 7.03
CA ALA A 62 3.18 -22.96 6.29
C ALA A 62 3.27 -22.63 4.79
N PRO A 63 4.05 -21.61 4.41
CA PRO A 63 4.08 -21.14 3.04
C PRO A 63 4.88 -22.09 2.15
N LYS A 64 4.44 -22.23 0.89
CA LYS A 64 5.15 -23.02 -0.13
C LYS A 64 6.26 -22.21 -0.80
N THR A 65 6.21 -20.90 -0.70
CA THR A 65 7.18 -19.97 -1.29
C THR A 65 7.55 -18.87 -0.31
N ARG A 66 8.62 -18.12 -0.60
CA ARG A 66 8.98 -16.91 0.15
C ARG A 66 8.33 -15.64 -0.39
N TYR A 67 7.70 -15.72 -1.56
CA TYR A 67 7.13 -14.55 -2.22
C TYR A 67 5.92 -14.00 -1.46
N VAL A 68 5.77 -12.69 -1.54
CA VAL A 68 4.63 -11.95 -1.00
C VAL A 68 3.72 -11.52 -2.14
N VAL A 69 2.42 -11.44 -1.87
CA VAL A 69 1.43 -10.94 -2.82
C VAL A 69 0.89 -9.60 -2.33
N GLY A 70 1.07 -8.56 -3.14
CA GLY A 70 0.44 -7.26 -2.96
C GLY A 70 -0.84 -7.17 -3.79
N MET A 71 -1.96 -6.90 -3.12
CA MET A 71 -3.23 -6.60 -3.76
C MET A 71 -3.39 -5.09 -3.91
N ARG A 72 -3.75 -4.64 -5.12
CA ARG A 72 -4.06 -3.23 -5.38
C ARG A 72 -5.41 -3.10 -6.08
N ALA A 73 -6.29 -2.32 -5.48
CA ALA A 73 -7.55 -1.91 -6.09
C ALA A 73 -7.74 -0.43 -5.80
N VAL A 74 -8.02 0.37 -6.83
CA VAL A 74 -8.12 1.83 -6.70
C VAL A 74 -9.36 2.40 -7.36
N GLU A 75 -9.86 3.48 -6.79
CA GLU A 75 -10.84 4.36 -7.41
C GLU A 75 -10.11 5.57 -8.00
N SER A 76 -10.38 5.88 -9.27
CA SER A 76 -9.78 7.02 -9.96
C SER A 76 -10.65 7.49 -11.12
N ALA A 77 -10.85 8.81 -11.23
CA ALA A 77 -11.59 9.41 -12.35
C ALA A 77 -10.73 9.58 -13.62
N ALA A 78 -9.42 9.82 -13.47
CA ALA A 78 -8.54 10.20 -14.58
C ALA A 78 -7.09 9.70 -14.42
N ALA A 79 -6.86 8.69 -13.57
CA ALA A 79 -5.54 8.12 -13.22
C ALA A 79 -4.49 9.09 -12.64
N LYS A 80 -4.77 10.40 -12.53
CA LYS A 80 -3.88 11.39 -11.89
C LYS A 80 -3.87 11.24 -10.38
N LEU A 81 -5.06 11.12 -9.80
CA LEU A 81 -5.30 10.88 -8.39
C LEU A 81 -5.97 9.52 -8.22
N ALA A 82 -5.57 8.75 -7.24
CA ALA A 82 -6.21 7.48 -6.94
C ALA A 82 -6.22 7.21 -5.43
N ARG A 83 -7.31 6.62 -4.95
CA ARG A 83 -7.45 6.18 -3.56
C ARG A 83 -7.69 4.66 -3.53
N PRO A 84 -7.23 3.94 -2.51
CA PRO A 84 -7.60 2.54 -2.34
C PRO A 84 -9.12 2.40 -2.22
N VAL A 85 -9.68 1.37 -2.84
CA VAL A 85 -11.09 1.00 -2.65
C VAL A 85 -11.30 0.63 -1.18
N ARG A 86 -12.39 1.12 -0.56
CA ARG A 86 -12.81 0.65 0.76
C ARG A 86 -13.56 -0.66 0.59
N ILE A 87 -12.94 -1.76 0.98
CA ILE A 87 -13.52 -3.10 0.91
C ILE A 87 -13.96 -3.48 2.33
N ASP A 88 -15.08 -4.18 2.45
CA ASP A 88 -15.48 -4.75 3.73
C ASP A 88 -14.34 -5.59 4.33
N GLU A 89 -14.07 -5.39 5.62
CA GLU A 89 -12.92 -6.00 6.29
C GLU A 89 -12.99 -7.53 6.24
N ALA A 90 -14.15 -8.11 6.52
CA ALA A 90 -14.30 -9.57 6.53
C ALA A 90 -14.04 -10.13 5.12
N ALA A 91 -14.61 -9.49 4.09
CA ALA A 91 -14.36 -9.87 2.70
C ALA A 91 -12.88 -9.73 2.30
N LEU A 92 -12.21 -8.64 2.73
CA LEU A 92 -10.81 -8.38 2.41
C LEU A 92 -9.87 -9.41 3.08
N LEU A 93 -10.10 -9.74 4.35
CA LEU A 93 -9.35 -10.77 5.05
C LEU A 93 -9.61 -12.16 4.47
N GLU A 94 -10.85 -12.47 4.09
CA GLU A 94 -11.21 -13.74 3.47
C GLU A 94 -10.50 -13.94 2.13
N ILE A 95 -10.51 -12.94 1.25
CA ILE A 95 -9.84 -13.04 -0.04
C ILE A 95 -8.31 -13.14 0.12
N GLY A 96 -7.74 -12.43 1.11
CA GLY A 96 -6.32 -12.54 1.45
C GLY A 96 -5.91 -13.97 1.81
N LYS A 97 -6.70 -14.64 2.67
CA LYS A 97 -6.48 -16.06 3.03
C LYS A 97 -6.60 -16.99 1.83
N LYS A 98 -7.62 -16.78 0.97
CA LYS A 98 -7.82 -17.57 -0.26
C LYS A 98 -6.64 -17.43 -1.22
N ILE A 99 -6.13 -16.20 -1.41
CA ILE A 99 -4.95 -15.94 -2.24
C ILE A 99 -3.72 -16.63 -1.65
N ALA A 100 -3.49 -16.54 -0.33
CA ALA A 100 -2.36 -17.19 0.33
C ALA A 100 -2.39 -18.71 0.11
N ALA A 101 -3.55 -19.34 0.29
CA ALA A 101 -3.73 -20.78 0.09
C ALA A 101 -3.54 -21.19 -1.39
N HIS A 102 -4.05 -20.40 -2.33
CA HIS A 102 -3.95 -20.68 -3.76
C HIS A 102 -2.52 -20.54 -4.29
N THR A 103 -1.85 -19.45 -3.92
CA THR A 103 -0.50 -19.12 -4.41
C THR A 103 0.62 -19.80 -3.61
N GLY A 104 0.35 -20.19 -2.36
CA GLY A 104 1.38 -20.64 -1.44
C GLY A 104 2.33 -19.52 -0.99
N ALA A 105 1.92 -18.26 -1.12
CA ALA A 105 2.70 -17.09 -0.71
C ALA A 105 2.97 -17.08 0.81
N SER A 106 4.08 -16.46 1.20
CA SER A 106 4.45 -16.24 2.60
C SER A 106 3.55 -15.22 3.28
N ARG A 107 3.13 -14.20 2.53
CA ARG A 107 2.23 -13.15 3.00
C ARG A 107 1.36 -12.62 1.87
N VAL A 108 0.19 -12.11 2.25
CA VAL A 108 -0.71 -11.35 1.38
C VAL A 108 -1.04 -10.03 2.07
N ALA A 109 -0.95 -8.93 1.33
CA ALA A 109 -1.27 -7.61 1.85
C ALA A 109 -2.05 -6.78 0.84
N TYR A 110 -2.78 -5.78 1.35
CA TYR A 110 -3.53 -4.82 0.58
C TYR A 110 -2.83 -3.46 0.59
N ASP A 111 -2.67 -2.85 -0.58
CA ASP A 111 -2.04 -1.55 -0.69
C ASP A 111 -3.01 -0.41 -0.36
N ILE A 112 -2.73 0.27 0.75
CA ILE A 112 -3.52 1.37 1.30
C ILE A 112 -2.96 2.76 0.93
N SER A 113 -1.95 2.83 0.07
CA SER A 113 -1.34 4.09 -0.35
C SER A 113 -2.23 4.88 -1.32
N ILE A 114 -2.18 6.21 -1.25
CA ILE A 114 -2.82 7.10 -2.22
C ILE A 114 -1.85 7.46 -3.36
N LYS A 115 -2.41 7.84 -4.51
CA LYS A 115 -1.66 8.45 -5.61
C LYS A 115 -2.01 9.94 -5.71
N PRO A 116 -1.02 10.86 -5.64
CA PRO A 116 0.35 10.67 -5.12
C PRO A 116 0.35 10.40 -3.60
N PRO A 117 1.46 9.91 -2.98
CA PRO A 117 2.83 9.82 -3.53
C PRO A 117 3.14 8.51 -4.25
N ALA A 118 2.36 7.44 -4.05
CA ALA A 118 2.55 6.19 -4.77
C ALA A 118 2.04 6.29 -6.21
N THR A 119 2.43 5.32 -7.03
CA THR A 119 1.80 5.01 -8.31
C THR A 119 0.68 3.98 -8.13
N ILE A 120 -0.16 3.79 -9.16
CA ILE A 120 -1.16 2.71 -9.16
C ILE A 120 -0.41 1.38 -9.17
N GLU A 121 0.45 1.17 -10.17
CA GLU A 121 1.34 0.01 -10.26
C GLU A 121 2.50 0.08 -9.26
N PHE A 122 3.16 -1.06 -9.05
CA PHE A 122 4.30 -1.19 -8.14
C PHE A 122 5.66 -0.80 -8.76
N GLU A 123 5.73 -0.69 -10.08
CA GLU A 123 6.94 -0.37 -10.87
C GLU A 123 6.74 0.89 -11.72
#